data_AF-A0A8H3LL79-F1
#
_entry.id   AF-A0A8H3LL79-F1
#
_cell.length_a   1.000
_cell.length_b   1.000
_cell.length_c   1.000
_cell.angle_alpha   90.00
_cell.angle_beta   90.00
_cell.angle_gamma   90.00
#
_symmetry.space_group_name_H-M   'P 1'
#
loop_
_entity.id
_entity.type
_entity.pdbx_description
1 polymer ?
#
loop_
_entity_poly.entity_id
_entity_poly.type
_entity_poly.pdbx_seq_one_letter_code
_entity_poly.pdbx_strand_id
1 'polypeptide(L)'
;MSTITLSCLVLWKVDISLEEENEKLKLVNTKINVNIKEELGGEELKSLSKISKHFTSQPADEHIHIIVQHPVEMKEVHCTATCGHRTEDEHIVINRESGKECIHLVNDEDLACIIWSQGFKVDLLIVVGTSQQPFSSWRFGKMKSLFGLKADDYNELPTFVGGVKDTPEDIQNQVIGEFLRLHKTSQHITSANEATRCEYISCIIYGVASIYEGEIKVYPQYEISGSHGKGPVDWAIKIGNIIITITEAKKEDINQRIAQNAIQLLKMYEDVMYGIVSTAVDWVIIKLVSSNSENNNSEGKVEVLLSSLSPSPLPINKAILTHDDLVEPIKDLFGQIKSEITSQESSLW
;
A
#
# COMPACT_ATOMS: atom_id res chain seq x y z
N MET A 1 9.82 36.33 25.87
CA MET A 1 10.60 37.32 25.11
C MET A 1 12.05 36.88 25.11
N SER A 2 12.55 36.36 24.00
CA SER A 2 13.97 36.08 23.80
C SER A 2 14.69 37.40 23.50
N THR A 3 15.72 37.73 24.27
CA THR A 3 16.54 38.93 24.04
C THR A 3 17.54 38.61 22.93
N ILE A 4 17.32 39.13 21.72
CA ILE A 4 18.29 38.99 20.62
C ILE A 4 19.49 39.88 20.93
N THR A 5 20.69 39.29 21.03
CA THR A 5 21.93 40.04 21.19
C THR A 5 22.28 40.75 19.88
N LEU A 6 22.67 42.04 19.97
CA LEU A 6 22.99 42.89 18.81
C LEU A 6 24.07 42.30 17.88
N SER A 7 24.90 41.39 18.39
CA SER A 7 25.94 40.68 17.64
C SER A 7 25.41 39.69 16.60
N CYS A 8 24.13 39.33 16.67
CA CYS A 8 23.55 38.30 15.81
C CYS A 8 22.77 38.88 14.61
N LEU A 9 22.49 40.18 14.60
CA LEU A 9 21.77 40.85 13.51
C LEU A 9 22.74 41.28 12.40
N VAL A 10 22.33 41.09 11.15
CA VAL A 10 23.05 41.62 9.98
C VAL A 10 22.28 42.81 9.44
N LEU A 11 22.96 43.95 9.33
CA LEU A 11 22.38 45.19 8.81
C LEU A 11 22.79 45.34 7.34
N TRP A 12 21.83 45.67 6.48
CA TRP A 12 22.08 45.88 5.06
C TRP A 12 21.67 47.29 4.67
N LYS A 13 22.57 48.00 4.00
CA LYS A 13 22.24 49.22 3.28
C LYS A 13 21.70 48.82 1.91
N VAL A 14 20.52 49.31 1.59
CA VAL A 14 19.88 49.07 0.29
C VAL A 14 19.46 50.38 -0.32
N ASP A 15 19.45 50.42 -1.65
CA ASP A 15 18.90 51.53 -2.42
C ASP A 15 17.57 51.08 -3.04
N ILE A 16 16.48 51.52 -2.43
CA ILE A 16 15.09 51.20 -2.80
C ILE A 16 14.31 52.50 -2.70
N SER A 17 13.83 53.00 -3.84
CA SER A 17 12.87 54.12 -3.84
C SER A 17 11.52 53.64 -3.30
N LEU A 18 10.90 54.43 -2.42
CA LEU A 18 9.54 54.19 -1.91
C LEU A 18 8.48 55.07 -2.59
N GLU A 19 8.92 56.06 -3.37
CA GLU A 19 8.03 57.03 -4.02
C GLU A 19 7.40 56.46 -5.31
N GLU A 20 8.12 55.57 -5.98
CA GLU A 20 7.67 54.92 -7.22
C GLU A 20 7.79 53.40 -7.11
N GLU A 21 6.79 52.70 -7.64
CA GLU A 21 6.79 51.24 -7.66
C GLU A 21 7.94 50.73 -8.54
N ASN A 22 8.83 49.94 -7.94
CA ASN A 22 10.00 49.36 -8.60
C ASN A 22 10.14 47.87 -8.27
N GLU A 23 10.93 47.17 -9.06
CA GLU A 23 11.11 45.71 -8.94
C GLU A 23 11.64 45.29 -7.56
N LYS A 24 12.53 46.09 -6.95
CA LYS A 24 13.02 45.81 -5.59
C LYS A 24 11.91 45.95 -4.55
N LEU A 25 11.06 46.97 -4.67
CA LEU A 25 9.92 47.18 -3.78
C LEU A 25 8.86 46.07 -3.93
N LYS A 26 8.59 45.59 -5.15
CA LYS A 26 7.72 44.44 -5.39
C LYS A 26 8.25 43.17 -4.74
N LEU A 27 9.56 42.90 -4.87
CA LEU A 27 10.20 41.73 -4.26
C LEU A 27 10.06 41.73 -2.74
N VAL A 28 10.31 42.87 -2.08
CA VAL A 28 10.18 43.00 -0.61
C VAL A 28 8.74 42.78 -0.14
N ASN A 29 7.75 43.19 -0.93
CA ASN A 29 6.33 43.07 -0.56
C ASN A 29 5.71 41.70 -0.88
N THR A 30 6.28 40.92 -1.79
CA THR A 30 5.67 39.65 -2.26
C THR A 30 6.40 38.39 -1.82
N LYS A 31 7.72 38.45 -1.61
CA LYS A 31 8.54 37.26 -1.35
C LYS A 31 8.98 37.22 0.10
N ILE A 32 8.65 36.14 0.79
CA ILE A 32 8.96 35.95 2.22
C ILE A 32 10.48 35.82 2.47
N ASN A 33 11.24 35.32 1.50
CA ASN A 33 12.69 35.09 1.63
C ASN A 33 13.47 35.68 0.45
N VAL A 34 13.76 36.98 0.52
CA VAL A 34 14.53 37.72 -0.49
C VAL A 34 16.02 37.65 -0.18
N ASN A 35 16.86 37.35 -1.18
CA ASN A 35 18.31 37.43 -1.02
C ASN A 35 18.75 38.90 -1.08
N ILE A 36 18.92 39.53 0.08
CA ILE A 36 19.18 40.98 0.19
C ILE A 36 20.43 41.42 -0.59
N LYS A 37 21.47 40.58 -0.65
CA LYS A 37 22.73 40.92 -1.33
C LYS A 37 22.57 40.89 -2.86
N GLU A 38 22.02 39.81 -3.39
CA GLU A 38 21.96 39.59 -4.84
C GLU A 38 20.73 40.25 -5.48
N GLU A 39 19.57 40.17 -4.83
CA GLU A 39 18.29 40.62 -5.41
C GLU A 39 18.02 42.11 -5.11
N LEU A 40 18.47 42.64 -3.96
CA LEU A 40 18.27 44.04 -3.59
C LEU A 40 19.52 44.91 -3.80
N GLY A 41 20.66 44.29 -4.12
CA GLY A 41 21.96 44.96 -4.22
C GLY A 41 22.46 45.45 -2.86
N GLY A 42 22.14 44.74 -1.79
CA GLY A 42 22.46 45.14 -0.42
C GLY A 42 23.95 45.13 -0.12
N GLU A 43 24.41 46.21 0.51
CA GLU A 43 25.76 46.33 1.07
C GLU A 43 25.73 46.03 2.57
N GLU A 44 26.46 45.01 3.02
CA GLU A 44 26.51 44.63 4.43
C GLU A 44 27.18 45.72 5.27
N LEU A 45 26.47 46.17 6.30
CA LEU A 45 26.95 47.11 7.30
C LEU A 45 27.52 46.33 8.48
N LYS A 46 28.83 46.46 8.71
CA LYS A 46 29.49 45.82 9.86
C LYS A 46 28.98 46.48 11.15
N SER A 47 28.56 45.65 12.10
CA SER A 47 27.95 46.04 13.39
C SER A 47 28.75 47.04 14.25
N LEU A 48 30.06 47.17 14.04
CA LEU A 48 30.96 48.09 14.78
C LEU A 48 31.58 49.19 13.91
N SER A 49 31.14 49.35 12.66
CA SER A 49 31.65 50.40 11.77
C SER A 49 30.94 51.73 12.01
N LYS A 50 31.71 52.83 12.06
CA LYS A 50 31.14 54.18 12.06
C LYS A 50 30.31 54.37 10.80
N ILE A 51 29.12 54.97 10.95
CA ILE A 51 28.18 55.22 9.84
C ILE A 51 28.85 56.02 8.71
N SER A 52 29.75 56.93 9.06
CA SER A 52 30.53 57.76 8.13
C SER A 52 31.45 56.96 7.18
N LYS A 53 31.68 55.67 7.43
CA LYS A 53 32.41 54.79 6.50
C LYS A 53 31.53 54.29 5.35
N HIS A 54 30.23 54.23 5.56
CA HIS A 54 29.26 53.69 4.61
C HIS A 54 28.47 54.78 3.89
N PHE A 55 28.45 55.98 4.48
CA PHE A 55 27.85 57.19 3.94
C PHE A 55 28.92 58.28 3.88
N THR A 56 29.61 58.38 2.75
CA THR A 56 30.74 59.31 2.53
C THR A 56 30.31 60.75 2.30
N SER A 57 29.07 60.95 1.90
CA SER A 57 28.39 62.25 1.81
C SER A 57 27.24 62.29 2.81
N GLN A 58 26.87 63.49 3.27
CA GLN A 58 25.64 63.67 4.03
C GLN A 58 24.47 63.19 3.14
N PRO A 59 23.67 62.20 3.58
CA PRO A 59 22.55 61.74 2.79
C PRO A 59 21.62 62.93 2.53
N ALA A 60 21.04 63.00 1.32
CA ALA A 60 19.96 63.95 1.06
C ALA A 60 18.88 63.75 2.14
N ASP A 61 18.27 64.85 2.61
CA ASP A 61 17.41 64.94 3.80
C ASP A 61 16.13 64.09 3.77
N GLU A 62 16.01 63.12 2.87
CA GLU A 62 14.77 62.39 2.64
C GLU A 62 14.82 61.01 3.31
N HIS A 63 15.50 59.95 2.86
CA HIS A 63 15.48 58.67 3.62
C HIS A 63 16.74 57.79 3.50
N ILE A 64 17.13 57.11 4.59
CA ILE A 64 18.13 56.03 4.58
C ILE A 64 17.40 54.70 4.77
N HIS A 65 17.50 53.79 3.80
CA HIS A 65 16.90 52.46 3.88
C HIS A 65 17.90 51.44 4.42
N ILE A 66 17.63 50.94 5.63
CA ILE A 66 18.38 49.86 6.26
C ILE A 66 17.44 48.67 6.46
N ILE A 67 17.78 47.52 5.90
CA ILE A 67 17.08 46.27 6.17
C ILE A 67 17.82 45.55 7.31
N VAL A 68 17.08 45.21 8.35
CA VAL A 68 17.58 44.39 9.46
C VAL A 68 17.29 42.93 9.14
N GLN A 69 18.32 42.15 8.85
CA GLN A 69 18.19 40.71 8.65
C GLN A 69 18.38 40.01 10.01
N HIS A 70 17.37 39.24 10.40
CA HIS A 70 17.49 38.32 11.53
C HIS A 70 18.48 37.19 11.16
N PRO A 71 19.32 36.71 12.10
CA PRO A 71 20.13 35.53 11.84
C PRO A 71 19.21 34.37 11.38
N VAL A 72 19.65 33.63 10.36
CA VAL A 72 18.94 32.43 9.90
C VAL A 72 19.02 31.41 11.03
N GLU A 73 18.00 31.38 11.88
CA GLU A 73 17.82 30.30 12.84
C GLU A 73 17.41 29.06 12.05
N MET A 74 18.33 28.11 11.86
CA MET A 74 17.95 26.76 11.48
C MET A 74 17.18 26.15 12.65
N LYS A 75 15.86 26.01 12.49
CA LYS A 75 15.07 25.15 13.36
C LYS A 75 15.18 23.72 12.85
N GLU A 76 15.79 22.86 13.63
CA GLU A 76 15.70 21.42 13.43
C GLU A 76 14.29 20.99 13.83
N VAL A 77 13.52 20.52 12.85
CA VAL A 77 12.18 19.98 13.07
C VAL A 77 12.29 18.46 13.09
N HIS A 78 12.07 17.85 14.25
CA HIS A 78 11.95 16.40 14.35
C HIS A 78 10.53 15.99 13.97
N CYS A 79 10.41 15.36 12.80
CA CYS A 79 9.16 14.77 12.34
C CYS A 79 9.15 13.28 12.70
N THR A 80 8.08 12.81 13.33
CA THR A 80 7.86 11.37 13.52
C THR A 80 6.58 11.01 12.78
N ALA A 81 6.65 10.09 11.82
CA ALA A 81 5.46 9.62 11.12
C ALA A 81 4.87 8.40 11.84
N THR A 82 3.56 8.39 12.10
CA THR A 82 2.85 7.19 12.59
C THR A 82 1.63 6.93 11.72
N CYS A 83 1.45 5.69 11.28
CA CYS A 83 0.31 5.28 10.49
C CYS A 83 -0.82 4.83 11.42
N GLY A 84 -1.92 5.61 11.47
CA GLY A 84 -3.09 5.34 12.30
C GLY A 84 -4.10 4.43 11.59
N HIS A 85 -4.74 3.53 12.35
CA HIS A 85 -5.55 2.43 11.83
C HIS A 85 -7.01 2.76 11.43
N ARG A 86 -7.47 4.02 11.50
CA ARG A 86 -8.91 4.34 11.35
C ARG A 86 -9.13 5.78 10.89
N THR A 87 -9.53 5.98 9.63
CA THR A 87 -10.57 6.93 9.16
C THR A 87 -10.63 6.90 7.63
N GLU A 88 -11.85 7.05 7.09
CA GLU A 88 -12.15 7.02 5.65
C GLU A 88 -11.87 8.36 4.93
N ASP A 89 -11.32 9.37 5.63
CA ASP A 89 -11.02 10.69 5.09
C ASP A 89 -9.52 11.05 5.24
N GLU A 90 -8.96 11.65 4.19
CA GLU A 90 -7.54 12.00 4.04
C GLU A 90 -7.22 13.37 4.65
N HIS A 91 -6.64 13.40 5.86
CA HIS A 91 -6.17 14.64 6.48
C HIS A 91 -4.82 14.46 7.19
N ILE A 92 -3.93 15.46 7.05
CA ILE A 92 -2.70 15.60 7.84
C ILE A 92 -3.08 16.31 9.16
N VAL A 93 -2.80 15.68 10.30
CA VAL A 93 -3.11 16.26 11.63
C VAL A 93 -1.82 16.71 12.30
N ILE A 94 -1.67 18.02 12.52
CA ILE A 94 -0.53 18.61 13.24
C ILE A 94 -0.95 18.89 14.68
N ASN A 95 -0.26 18.30 15.67
CA ASN A 95 -0.57 18.54 17.08
C ASN A 95 0.15 19.79 17.61
N ARG A 96 -0.59 20.69 18.26
CA ARG A 96 -0.03 21.76 19.09
C ARG A 96 -0.03 21.28 20.55
N GLU A 97 0.98 21.66 21.35
CA GLU A 97 1.03 21.36 22.79
C GLU A 97 -0.23 21.84 23.57
N SER A 98 -1.08 22.66 22.95
CA SER A 98 -2.33 23.17 23.52
C SER A 98 -3.62 22.74 22.79
N GLY A 99 -3.59 21.76 21.88
CA GLY A 99 -4.81 21.27 21.21
C GLY A 99 -4.57 20.58 19.86
N LYS A 100 -5.52 19.71 19.49
CA LYS A 100 -5.57 19.07 18.18
C LYS A 100 -6.30 20.00 17.21
N GLU A 101 -5.61 20.47 16.18
CA GLU A 101 -6.20 21.25 15.09
C GLU A 101 -5.90 20.54 13.76
N CYS A 102 -6.92 20.39 12.91
CA CYS A 102 -6.76 19.83 11.57
C CYS A 102 -6.37 20.97 10.64
N ILE A 103 -5.19 20.89 10.01
CA ILE A 103 -4.70 21.92 9.09
C ILE A 103 -4.54 21.29 7.71
N HIS A 104 -5.16 21.90 6.71
CA HIS A 104 -5.08 21.46 5.33
C HIS A 104 -3.83 22.03 4.67
N LEU A 105 -2.97 21.17 4.12
CA LEU A 105 -1.78 21.56 3.36
C LEU A 105 -2.05 21.30 1.87
N VAL A 106 -1.99 22.34 1.05
CA VAL A 106 -2.19 22.28 -0.40
C VAL A 106 -0.85 22.33 -1.12
N ASN A 107 0.13 23.04 -0.58
CA ASN A 107 1.45 23.20 -1.21
C ASN A 107 2.59 23.44 -0.20
N ASP A 108 3.81 23.61 -0.72
CA ASP A 108 5.02 23.90 0.07
C ASP A 108 4.95 25.25 0.81
N GLU A 109 4.15 26.21 0.32
CA GLU A 109 3.96 27.51 0.96
C GLU A 109 3.13 27.38 2.25
N ASP A 110 2.12 26.51 2.27
CA ASP A 110 1.32 26.21 3.47
C ASP A 110 2.19 25.59 4.56
N LEU A 111 3.06 24.64 4.17
CA LEU A 111 4.01 24.00 5.07
C LEU A 111 5.02 25.01 5.63
N ALA A 112 5.55 25.88 4.77
CA ALA A 112 6.47 26.95 5.17
C ALA A 112 5.77 27.93 6.14
N CYS A 113 4.52 28.31 5.86
CA CYS A 113 3.76 29.19 6.75
C CYS A 113 3.62 28.60 8.15
N ILE A 114 3.38 27.30 8.28
CA ILE A 114 3.23 26.64 9.59
C ILE A 114 4.56 26.56 10.34
N ILE A 115 5.65 26.24 9.65
CA ILE A 115 7.00 26.15 10.27
C ILE A 115 7.46 27.53 10.76
N TRP A 116 7.16 28.59 10.01
CA TRP A 116 7.74 29.92 10.23
C TRP A 116 6.83 30.91 10.96
N SER A 117 5.53 30.65 11.13
CA SER A 117 4.60 31.65 11.68
C SER A 117 4.60 31.79 13.20
N GLN A 118 4.95 30.79 14.01
CA GLN A 118 4.96 30.93 15.49
C GLN A 118 6.04 30.11 16.20
N GLY A 119 6.41 30.57 17.41
CA GLY A 119 7.45 30.03 18.29
C GLY A 119 7.16 28.61 18.78
N PHE A 120 7.33 27.65 17.89
CA PHE A 120 7.09 26.24 18.13
C PHE A 120 8.43 25.51 18.32
N LYS A 121 8.56 24.82 19.46
CA LYS A 121 9.21 23.50 19.53
C LYS A 121 8.07 22.51 19.33
N VAL A 122 7.94 21.94 18.14
CA VAL A 122 6.81 21.04 17.85
C VAL A 122 7.36 19.76 17.23
N ASP A 123 6.99 18.64 17.84
CA ASP A 123 7.07 17.33 17.22
C ASP A 123 5.95 17.27 16.16
N LEU A 124 6.34 17.29 14.89
CA LEU A 124 5.40 17.21 13.78
C LEU A 124 5.05 15.74 13.53
N LEU A 125 3.83 15.35 13.90
CA LEU A 125 3.31 14.00 13.61
C LEU A 125 2.67 13.99 12.22
N ILE A 126 3.34 13.38 11.24
CA ILE A 126 2.76 13.20 9.90
C ILE A 126 2.07 11.84 9.85
N VAL A 127 0.74 11.85 9.70
CA VAL A 127 -0.05 10.64 9.44
C VAL A 127 -0.42 10.64 7.97
N VAL A 128 0.11 9.68 7.20
CA VAL A 128 -0.30 9.47 5.81
C VAL A 128 -1.48 8.50 5.80
N GLY A 129 -2.66 9.02 5.52
CA GLY A 129 -3.83 8.21 5.21
C GLY A 129 -3.67 7.59 3.83
N THR A 130 -3.80 6.27 3.73
CA THR A 130 -3.94 5.58 2.45
C THR A 130 -5.38 5.13 2.31
N SER A 131 -5.99 5.16 1.12
CA SER A 131 -7.32 4.58 0.82
C SER A 131 -7.40 3.05 1.02
N GLN A 132 -6.37 2.45 1.61
CA GLN A 132 -6.28 1.04 1.95
C GLN A 132 -7.32 0.69 3.01
N GLN A 133 -8.27 -0.14 2.61
CA GLN A 133 -9.19 -0.81 3.52
C GLN A 133 -8.67 -2.23 3.80
N PRO A 134 -9.02 -2.85 4.94
CA PRO A 134 -8.70 -4.26 5.19
C PRO A 134 -9.17 -5.12 4.02
N PHE A 135 -8.39 -6.11 3.59
CA PHE A 135 -8.77 -6.96 2.46
C PHE A 135 -10.16 -7.60 2.64
N SER A 136 -10.51 -7.94 3.88
CA SER A 136 -11.82 -8.49 4.24
C SER A 136 -13.01 -7.54 4.02
N SER A 137 -12.79 -6.22 3.84
CA SER A 137 -13.87 -5.27 3.56
C SER A 137 -14.21 -5.16 2.08
N TRP A 138 -13.40 -5.75 1.19
CA TRP A 138 -13.69 -5.82 -0.24
C TRP A 138 -14.89 -6.73 -0.49
N ARG A 139 -15.83 -6.23 -1.29
CA ARG A 139 -17.03 -6.93 -1.73
C ARG A 139 -17.00 -7.03 -3.25
N PHE A 140 -17.69 -8.02 -3.81
CA PHE A 140 -17.74 -8.24 -5.26
C PHE A 140 -18.16 -6.99 -6.03
N GLY A 141 -19.19 -6.26 -5.58
CA GLY A 141 -19.61 -5.01 -6.21
C GLY A 141 -18.53 -3.91 -6.22
N LYS A 142 -17.71 -3.80 -5.17
CA LYS A 142 -16.58 -2.84 -5.16
C LYS A 142 -15.50 -3.25 -6.15
N MET A 143 -15.15 -4.54 -6.19
CA MET A 143 -14.18 -5.08 -7.17
C MET A 143 -14.70 -4.92 -8.61
N LYS A 144 -16.00 -5.21 -8.84
CA LYS A 144 -16.67 -5.03 -10.13
C LYS A 144 -16.50 -3.62 -10.64
N SER A 145 -16.80 -2.61 -9.82
CA SER A 145 -16.63 -1.20 -10.18
C SER A 145 -15.17 -0.85 -10.41
N LEU A 146 -14.25 -1.34 -9.57
CA LEU A 146 -12.81 -1.07 -9.69
C LEU A 146 -12.21 -1.61 -10.99
N PHE A 147 -12.59 -2.82 -11.39
CA PHE A 147 -12.04 -3.48 -12.58
C PHE A 147 -12.91 -3.30 -13.84
N GLY A 148 -14.02 -2.56 -13.75
CA GLY A 148 -14.97 -2.41 -14.85
C GLY A 148 -15.60 -3.74 -15.32
N LEU A 149 -15.79 -4.69 -14.39
CA LEU A 149 -16.37 -6.00 -14.73
C LEU A 149 -17.86 -5.87 -15.05
N LYS A 150 -18.35 -6.74 -15.93
CA LYS A 150 -19.78 -6.81 -16.29
C LYS A 150 -20.56 -7.79 -15.40
N ALA A 151 -19.90 -8.83 -14.90
CA ALA A 151 -20.48 -9.86 -14.05
C ALA A 151 -21.05 -9.28 -12.74
N ASP A 152 -22.21 -9.74 -12.29
CA ASP A 152 -22.79 -9.42 -10.97
C ASP A 152 -22.47 -10.51 -9.92
N ASP A 153 -22.17 -11.72 -10.38
CA ASP A 153 -21.77 -12.87 -9.57
C ASP A 153 -20.48 -13.49 -10.12
N TYR A 154 -19.68 -14.12 -9.25
CA TYR A 154 -18.45 -14.76 -9.70
C TYR A 154 -18.67 -15.83 -10.76
N ASN A 155 -19.78 -16.58 -10.74
CA ASN A 155 -20.09 -17.60 -11.73
C ASN A 155 -20.28 -17.05 -13.15
N GLU A 156 -20.48 -15.74 -13.28
CA GLU A 156 -20.63 -15.04 -14.57
C GLU A 156 -19.30 -14.49 -15.10
N LEU A 157 -18.21 -14.64 -14.33
CA LEU A 157 -16.90 -14.24 -14.78
C LEU A 157 -16.46 -15.08 -15.99
N PRO A 158 -15.73 -14.48 -16.95
CA PRO A 158 -15.15 -15.21 -18.06
C PRO A 158 -14.21 -16.31 -17.56
N THR A 159 -14.01 -17.34 -18.38
CA THR A 159 -13.15 -18.47 -18.03
C THR A 159 -11.83 -18.47 -18.79
N PHE A 160 -10.78 -19.02 -18.18
CA PHE A 160 -9.55 -19.41 -18.86
C PHE A 160 -9.46 -20.93 -18.96
N VAL A 161 -8.73 -21.46 -19.95
CA VAL A 161 -8.52 -22.90 -20.09
C VAL A 161 -7.59 -23.38 -18.98
N GLY A 162 -8.15 -24.05 -17.98
CA GLY A 162 -7.39 -24.68 -16.89
C GLY A 162 -6.62 -25.91 -17.38
N GLY A 163 -5.57 -26.29 -16.65
CA GLY A 163 -4.78 -27.48 -16.95
C GLY A 163 -4.80 -28.51 -15.82
N VAL A 164 -4.35 -29.73 -16.13
CA VAL A 164 -4.13 -30.80 -15.15
C VAL A 164 -2.77 -31.41 -15.41
N LYS A 165 -1.95 -31.58 -14.38
CA LYS A 165 -0.66 -32.27 -14.45
C LYS A 165 -0.64 -33.51 -13.58
N ASP A 166 0.14 -34.50 -14.01
CA ASP A 166 0.35 -35.70 -13.21
C ASP A 166 1.03 -35.37 -11.88
N THR A 167 0.57 -36.00 -10.81
CA THR A 167 1.12 -35.85 -9.46
C THR A 167 1.51 -37.21 -8.86
N PRO A 168 2.56 -37.26 -8.02
CA PRO A 168 3.01 -38.52 -7.43
C PRO A 168 1.95 -39.17 -6.53
N GLU A 169 1.67 -40.44 -6.79
CA GLU A 169 0.60 -41.19 -6.10
C GLU A 169 0.91 -41.39 -4.61
N ASP A 170 2.19 -41.52 -4.25
CA ASP A 170 2.65 -41.63 -2.87
C ASP A 170 2.33 -40.38 -2.05
N ILE A 171 2.54 -39.18 -2.62
CA ILE A 171 2.20 -37.91 -1.98
C ILE A 171 0.68 -37.75 -1.86
N GLN A 172 -0.09 -38.10 -2.91
CA GLN A 172 -1.56 -38.11 -2.84
C GLN A 172 -2.04 -39.03 -1.71
N ASN A 173 -1.50 -40.25 -1.63
CA ASN A 173 -1.86 -41.24 -0.61
C ASN A 173 -1.51 -40.79 0.81
N GLN A 174 -0.39 -40.08 0.99
CA GLN A 174 -0.05 -39.47 2.27
C GLN A 174 -1.13 -38.45 2.69
N VAL A 175 -1.54 -37.57 1.77
CA VAL A 175 -2.58 -36.56 2.03
C VAL A 175 -3.94 -37.20 2.29
N ILE A 176 -4.31 -38.25 1.54
CA ILE A 176 -5.52 -39.04 1.80
C ILE A 176 -5.49 -39.60 3.23
N GLY A 177 -4.36 -40.15 3.67
CA GLY A 177 -4.18 -40.66 5.04
C GLY A 177 -4.41 -39.58 6.11
N GLU A 178 -3.90 -38.37 5.89
CA GLU A 178 -4.11 -37.21 6.76
C GLU A 178 -5.59 -36.80 6.79
N PHE A 179 -6.26 -36.74 5.64
CA PHE A 179 -7.70 -36.45 5.53
C PHE A 179 -8.55 -37.46 6.31
N LEU A 180 -8.26 -38.75 6.17
CA LEU A 180 -8.97 -39.80 6.90
C LEU A 180 -8.73 -39.72 8.41
N ARG A 181 -7.55 -39.28 8.84
CA ARG A 181 -7.26 -39.05 10.26
C ARG A 181 -8.08 -37.87 10.78
N LEU A 182 -8.01 -36.72 10.11
CA LEU A 182 -8.76 -35.52 10.46
C LEU A 182 -10.27 -35.79 10.51
N HIS A 183 -10.82 -36.51 9.51
CA HIS A 183 -12.24 -36.84 9.45
C HIS A 183 -12.72 -37.66 10.65
N LYS A 184 -11.90 -38.61 11.13
CA LYS A 184 -12.23 -39.44 12.30
C LYS A 184 -12.15 -38.69 13.63
N THR A 185 -11.32 -37.65 13.71
CA THR A 185 -11.00 -36.99 14.99
C THR A 185 -11.64 -35.62 15.16
N SER A 186 -12.03 -34.97 14.07
CA SER A 186 -12.56 -33.60 14.08
C SER A 186 -14.09 -33.58 14.04
N GLN A 187 -14.68 -32.43 14.41
CA GLN A 187 -16.12 -32.22 14.25
C GLN A 187 -16.52 -32.17 12.77
N HIS A 188 -17.77 -32.49 12.45
CA HIS A 188 -18.29 -32.42 11.08
C HIS A 188 -18.11 -31.02 10.48
N ILE A 189 -17.60 -30.97 9.25
CA ILE A 189 -17.19 -29.71 8.62
C ILE A 189 -18.37 -28.80 8.23
N THR A 190 -19.57 -29.35 8.03
CA THR A 190 -20.82 -28.59 7.86
C THR A 190 -21.14 -27.65 9.03
N SER A 191 -20.69 -27.99 10.24
CA SER A 191 -20.83 -27.17 11.45
C SER A 191 -19.51 -26.58 11.95
N ALA A 192 -18.41 -26.83 11.24
CA ALA A 192 -17.09 -26.52 11.76
C ALA A 192 -16.72 -25.03 11.60
N ASN A 193 -15.88 -24.57 12.52
CA ASN A 193 -15.32 -23.23 12.46
C ASN A 193 -14.22 -23.16 11.37
N GLU A 194 -13.73 -21.94 11.14
CA GLU A 194 -12.65 -21.66 10.20
C GLU A 194 -11.39 -22.49 10.46
N ALA A 195 -11.01 -22.65 11.73
CA ALA A 195 -9.81 -23.39 12.11
C ALA A 195 -9.82 -24.83 11.58
N THR A 196 -10.95 -25.54 11.67
CA THR A 196 -11.06 -26.91 11.13
C THR A 196 -11.00 -26.93 9.61
N ARG A 197 -11.62 -25.98 8.89
CA ARG A 197 -11.49 -25.89 7.42
C ARG A 197 -10.05 -25.66 7.02
N CYS A 198 -9.34 -24.81 7.75
CA CYS A 198 -7.92 -24.53 7.51
C CYS A 198 -7.02 -25.76 7.63
N GLU A 199 -7.35 -26.75 8.48
CA GLU A 199 -6.59 -28.01 8.58
C GLU A 199 -6.65 -28.80 7.26
N TYR A 200 -7.86 -28.99 6.71
CA TYR A 200 -8.03 -29.69 5.43
C TYR A 200 -7.41 -28.94 4.26
N ILE A 201 -7.60 -27.62 4.20
CA ILE A 201 -7.00 -26.76 3.16
C ILE A 201 -5.48 -26.86 3.22
N SER A 202 -4.90 -26.79 4.42
CA SER A 202 -3.46 -26.91 4.62
C SER A 202 -2.92 -28.24 4.11
N CYS A 203 -3.59 -29.37 4.38
CA CYS A 203 -3.17 -30.68 3.88
C CYS A 203 -3.01 -30.71 2.35
N ILE A 204 -3.95 -30.10 1.60
CA ILE A 204 -3.84 -30.00 0.15
C ILE A 204 -2.67 -29.10 -0.26
N ILE A 205 -2.59 -27.88 0.30
CA ILE A 205 -1.58 -26.89 -0.09
C ILE A 205 -0.16 -27.42 0.17
N TYR A 206 0.10 -27.95 1.37
CA TYR A 206 1.41 -28.52 1.70
C TYR A 206 1.69 -29.80 0.93
N GLY A 207 0.67 -30.62 0.64
CA GLY A 207 0.82 -31.83 -0.18
C GLY A 207 1.19 -31.52 -1.63
N VAL A 208 0.59 -30.49 -2.24
CA VAL A 208 1.00 -30.08 -3.60
C VAL A 208 2.39 -29.43 -3.57
N ALA A 209 2.69 -28.61 -2.56
CA ALA A 209 3.99 -27.95 -2.46
C ALA A 209 5.16 -28.91 -2.21
N SER A 210 4.93 -30.03 -1.52
CA SER A 210 5.99 -31.03 -1.26
C SER A 210 6.48 -31.73 -2.54
N ILE A 211 5.69 -31.73 -3.62
CA ILE A 211 6.08 -32.25 -4.94
C ILE A 211 7.35 -31.56 -5.48
N TYR A 212 7.57 -30.31 -5.07
CA TYR A 212 8.68 -29.47 -5.55
C TYR A 212 9.92 -29.56 -4.65
N GLU A 213 9.98 -30.53 -3.73
CA GLU A 213 11.16 -30.83 -2.91
C GLU A 213 11.81 -29.62 -2.21
N GLY A 214 11.02 -28.59 -1.92
CA GLY A 214 11.44 -27.38 -1.23
C GLY A 214 11.85 -26.20 -2.13
N GLU A 215 11.74 -26.32 -3.46
CA GLU A 215 11.94 -25.22 -4.42
C GLU A 215 10.88 -24.11 -4.23
N ILE A 216 9.65 -24.49 -3.91
CA ILE A 216 8.58 -23.56 -3.53
C ILE A 216 8.33 -23.61 -2.02
N LYS A 217 7.83 -22.50 -1.47
CA LYS A 217 7.53 -22.39 -0.02
C LYS A 217 6.11 -21.91 0.22
N VAL A 218 5.45 -22.51 1.20
CA VAL A 218 4.13 -22.11 1.67
C VAL A 218 4.30 -21.25 2.93
N TYR A 219 3.63 -20.10 2.95
CA TYR A 219 3.61 -19.19 4.09
C TYR A 219 2.16 -19.01 4.57
N PRO A 220 1.80 -19.55 5.75
CA PRO A 220 0.50 -19.27 6.35
C PRO A 220 0.47 -17.84 6.89
N GLN A 221 -0.70 -17.19 6.85
CA GLN A 221 -0.92 -15.83 7.36
C GLN A 221 0.13 -14.83 6.83
N TYR A 222 0.41 -14.90 5.53
CA TYR A 222 1.44 -14.10 4.90
C TYR A 222 0.95 -12.65 4.71
N GLU A 223 1.63 -11.71 5.35
CA GLU A 223 1.28 -10.29 5.29
C GLU A 223 1.53 -9.71 3.90
N ILE A 224 0.49 -9.15 3.31
CA ILE A 224 0.61 -8.34 2.10
C ILE A 224 0.08 -6.93 2.34
N SER A 225 0.63 -5.98 1.61
CA SER A 225 0.32 -4.55 1.70
C SER A 225 0.45 -3.98 0.30
N GLY A 226 -0.62 -3.43 -0.25
CA GLY A 226 -0.69 -2.85 -1.58
C GLY A 226 -1.54 -1.60 -1.58
N SER A 227 -1.59 -0.88 -2.70
CA SER A 227 -2.29 0.40 -2.84
C SER A 227 -3.77 0.36 -2.40
N HIS A 228 -4.42 -0.80 -2.51
CA HIS A 228 -5.85 -1.00 -2.23
C HIS A 228 -6.16 -1.72 -0.92
N GLY A 229 -5.15 -2.11 -0.14
CA GLY A 229 -5.38 -2.79 1.12
C GLY A 229 -4.12 -3.36 1.78
N LYS A 230 -4.26 -3.69 3.07
CA LYS A 230 -3.24 -4.36 3.87
C LYS A 230 -3.86 -5.45 4.73
N GLY A 231 -3.11 -6.52 4.92
CA GLY A 231 -3.46 -7.62 5.83
C GLY A 231 -2.95 -8.97 5.33
N PRO A 232 -3.14 -10.02 6.14
CA PRO A 232 -2.67 -11.35 5.80
C PRO A 232 -3.54 -12.00 4.72
N VAL A 233 -2.91 -12.78 3.85
CA VAL A 233 -3.58 -13.88 3.13
C VAL A 233 -3.48 -15.15 3.97
N ASP A 234 -4.47 -16.03 3.88
CA ASP A 234 -4.49 -17.25 4.69
C ASP A 234 -3.30 -18.15 4.38
N TRP A 235 -2.98 -18.31 3.09
CA TRP A 235 -1.70 -18.86 2.63
C TRP A 235 -1.16 -18.12 1.41
N ALA A 236 0.16 -18.10 1.30
CA ALA A 236 0.88 -17.70 0.10
C ALA A 236 1.82 -18.84 -0.32
N ILE A 237 1.71 -19.31 -1.57
CA ILE A 237 2.74 -20.17 -2.17
C ILE A 237 3.69 -19.25 -2.91
N LYS A 238 4.95 -19.23 -2.49
CA LYS A 238 6.00 -18.41 -3.09
C LYS A 238 6.85 -19.25 -4.05
N ILE A 239 6.93 -18.79 -5.29
CA ILE A 239 7.65 -19.40 -6.41
C ILE A 239 8.60 -18.32 -6.94
N GLY A 240 9.85 -18.34 -6.48
CA GLY A 240 10.77 -17.22 -6.73
C GLY A 240 10.22 -15.89 -6.18
N ASN A 241 9.92 -14.95 -7.08
CA ASN A 241 9.32 -13.65 -6.73
C ASN A 241 7.78 -13.66 -6.82
N ILE A 242 7.20 -14.70 -7.42
CA ILE A 242 5.76 -14.80 -7.64
C ILE A 242 5.08 -15.41 -6.42
N ILE A 243 3.84 -15.00 -6.18
CA ILE A 243 3.00 -15.50 -5.08
C ILE A 243 1.64 -15.96 -5.63
N ILE A 244 1.27 -17.22 -5.38
CA ILE A 244 -0.14 -17.66 -5.45
C ILE A 244 -0.77 -17.38 -4.09
N THR A 245 -1.85 -16.61 -4.06
CA THR A 245 -2.59 -16.36 -2.83
C THR A 245 -3.73 -17.35 -2.68
N ILE A 246 -3.87 -17.93 -1.48
CA ILE A 246 -4.98 -18.80 -1.13
C ILE A 246 -5.77 -18.15 -0.01
N THR A 247 -7.08 -18.07 -0.20
CA THR A 247 -8.02 -17.47 0.74
C THR A 247 -9.05 -18.50 1.17
N GLU A 248 -9.21 -18.64 2.48
CA GLU A 248 -10.26 -19.44 3.09
C GLU A 248 -11.63 -18.77 2.85
N ALA A 249 -12.66 -19.60 2.64
CA ALA A 249 -14.02 -19.15 2.45
C ALA A 249 -15.03 -19.98 3.23
N LYS A 250 -16.15 -19.33 3.56
CA LYS A 250 -17.42 -20.00 3.81
C LYS A 250 -18.20 -20.09 2.51
N LYS A 251 -19.13 -21.05 2.45
CA LYS A 251 -19.94 -21.29 1.25
C LYS A 251 -20.75 -20.06 0.83
N GLU A 252 -21.28 -19.33 1.81
CA GLU A 252 -22.05 -18.10 1.63
C GLU A 252 -21.21 -16.89 1.19
N ASP A 253 -19.88 -16.93 1.37
CA ASP A 253 -19.00 -15.78 1.21
C ASP A 253 -18.04 -15.88 0.01
N ILE A 254 -18.21 -16.87 -0.88
CA ILE A 254 -17.30 -17.12 -2.02
C ILE A 254 -17.10 -15.85 -2.88
N ASN A 255 -18.19 -15.15 -3.22
CA ASN A 255 -18.11 -13.87 -3.95
C ASN A 255 -17.22 -12.84 -3.25
N GLN A 256 -17.37 -12.70 -1.92
CA GLN A 256 -16.55 -11.79 -1.14
C GLN A 256 -15.09 -12.23 -1.16
N ARG A 257 -14.82 -13.53 -1.00
CA ARG A 257 -13.46 -14.06 -0.96
C ARG A 257 -12.76 -14.02 -2.31
N ILE A 258 -13.47 -14.16 -3.42
CA ILE A 258 -12.94 -13.91 -4.78
C ILE A 258 -12.56 -12.45 -4.94
N ALA A 259 -13.43 -11.53 -4.49
CA ALA A 259 -13.13 -10.10 -4.53
C ALA A 259 -11.88 -9.76 -3.71
N GLN A 260 -11.82 -10.30 -2.49
CA GLN A 260 -10.66 -10.18 -1.63
C GLN A 260 -9.39 -10.72 -2.33
N ASN A 261 -9.44 -11.94 -2.84
CA ASN A 261 -8.30 -12.62 -3.45
C ASN A 261 -7.80 -11.87 -4.71
N ALA A 262 -8.69 -11.40 -5.58
CA ALA A 262 -8.32 -10.64 -6.77
C ALA A 262 -7.62 -9.31 -6.44
N ILE A 263 -8.10 -8.58 -5.43
CA ILE A 263 -7.47 -7.32 -4.97
C ILE A 263 -6.10 -7.60 -4.34
N GLN A 264 -5.96 -8.73 -3.64
CA GLN A 264 -4.69 -9.19 -3.09
C GLN A 264 -3.67 -9.50 -4.19
N LEU A 265 -4.10 -10.08 -5.32
CA LEU A 265 -3.25 -10.41 -6.48
C LEU A 265 -2.81 -9.19 -7.29
N LEU A 266 -3.67 -8.16 -7.42
CA LEU A 266 -3.36 -6.92 -8.15
C LEU A 266 -2.06 -6.26 -7.69
N LYS A 267 -1.67 -6.50 -6.44
CA LYS A 267 -0.45 -5.97 -5.83
C LYS A 267 0.85 -6.38 -6.54
N MET A 268 0.91 -7.57 -7.14
CA MET A 268 2.21 -8.19 -7.44
C MET A 268 2.91 -7.65 -8.71
N TYR A 269 2.28 -6.70 -9.43
CA TYR A 269 2.84 -6.06 -10.64
C TYR A 269 3.32 -7.05 -11.71
N GLU A 270 2.74 -8.25 -11.74
CA GLU A 270 2.95 -9.20 -12.82
C GLU A 270 1.75 -9.21 -13.76
N ASP A 271 2.02 -9.49 -15.03
CA ASP A 271 1.00 -9.49 -16.07
C ASP A 271 -0.03 -10.61 -15.85
N VAL A 272 0.38 -11.71 -15.21
CA VAL A 272 -0.47 -12.88 -14.94
C VAL A 272 -0.24 -13.42 -13.54
N MET A 273 -1.33 -13.49 -12.76
CA MET A 273 -1.31 -13.99 -11.39
C MET A 273 -2.42 -15.02 -11.16
N TYR A 274 -2.17 -15.98 -10.28
CA TYR A 274 -3.14 -17.02 -9.92
C TYR A 274 -3.50 -16.94 -8.46
N GLY A 275 -4.76 -17.23 -8.14
CA GLY A 275 -5.24 -17.31 -6.77
C GLY A 275 -6.28 -18.41 -6.60
N ILE A 276 -6.46 -18.82 -5.35
CA ILE A 276 -7.34 -19.91 -4.98
C ILE A 276 -8.25 -19.46 -3.84
N VAL A 277 -9.54 -19.73 -3.97
CA VAL A 277 -10.53 -19.54 -2.90
C VAL A 277 -11.10 -20.91 -2.54
N SER A 278 -11.07 -21.29 -1.27
CA SER A 278 -11.50 -22.63 -0.85
C SER A 278 -12.38 -22.65 0.39
N THR A 279 -13.42 -23.48 0.37
CA THR A 279 -14.26 -23.82 1.52
C THR A 279 -13.82 -25.12 2.21
N ALA A 280 -12.62 -25.62 1.90
CA ALA A 280 -12.14 -27.00 2.09
C ALA A 280 -12.87 -28.06 1.25
N VAL A 281 -14.17 -27.88 1.01
CA VAL A 281 -14.98 -28.75 0.15
C VAL A 281 -14.84 -28.34 -1.31
N ASP A 282 -15.13 -27.06 -1.58
CA ASP A 282 -15.11 -26.48 -2.91
C ASP A 282 -13.82 -25.65 -3.09
N TRP A 283 -13.27 -25.69 -4.29
CA TRP A 283 -12.02 -25.01 -4.65
C TRP A 283 -12.24 -24.24 -5.94
N VAL A 284 -12.05 -22.92 -5.88
CA VAL A 284 -12.20 -22.02 -7.02
C VAL A 284 -10.83 -21.46 -7.35
N ILE A 285 -10.36 -21.73 -8.57
CA ILE A 285 -9.10 -21.20 -9.09
C ILE A 285 -9.41 -20.00 -9.96
N ILE A 286 -8.75 -18.88 -9.66
CA ILE A 286 -8.88 -17.63 -10.41
C ILE A 286 -7.55 -17.24 -11.03
N LYS A 287 -7.62 -16.57 -12.18
CA LYS A 287 -6.49 -15.96 -12.87
C LYS A 287 -6.76 -14.48 -13.03
N LEU A 288 -5.82 -13.66 -12.58
CA LEU A 288 -5.81 -12.23 -12.81
C LEU A 288 -4.87 -11.93 -13.97
N VAL A 289 -5.36 -11.19 -14.97
CA VAL A 289 -4.53 -10.70 -16.08
C VAL A 289 -4.54 -9.19 -16.05
N SER A 290 -3.36 -8.60 -15.89
CA SER A 290 -3.17 -7.15 -15.90
C SER A 290 -2.51 -6.74 -17.21
N SER A 291 -3.15 -5.85 -17.97
CA SER A 291 -2.52 -5.27 -19.16
C SER A 291 -1.80 -3.98 -18.78
N ASN A 292 -0.47 -4.03 -18.68
CA ASN A 292 0.35 -2.84 -18.59
C ASN A 292 0.28 -2.09 -19.93
N SER A 293 -0.60 -1.10 -20.06
CA SER A 293 -0.55 -0.21 -21.21
C SER A 293 0.67 0.70 -21.06
N GLU A 294 1.70 0.52 -21.89
CA GLU A 294 2.84 1.44 -22.01
C GLU A 294 2.46 2.86 -22.50
N ASN A 295 1.17 3.23 -22.48
CA ASN A 295 0.68 4.55 -22.84
C ASN A 295 -0.07 5.17 -21.64
N ASN A 296 0.49 6.27 -21.14
CA ASN A 296 0.14 6.99 -19.91
C ASN A 296 -1.29 7.56 -19.80
N ASN A 297 -2.29 7.07 -20.54
CA ASN A 297 -3.66 7.62 -20.55
C ASN A 297 -4.79 6.58 -20.53
N SER A 298 -4.50 5.28 -20.33
CA SER A 298 -5.54 4.29 -19.99
C SER A 298 -5.23 3.68 -18.63
N GLU A 299 -6.17 3.79 -17.68
CA GLU A 299 -6.15 2.93 -16.49
C GLU A 299 -6.01 1.47 -16.95
N GLY A 300 -4.98 0.77 -16.45
CA GLY A 300 -4.67 -0.60 -16.85
C GLY A 300 -5.90 -1.49 -16.72
N LYS A 301 -6.27 -2.18 -17.80
CA LYS A 301 -7.43 -3.07 -17.78
C LYS A 301 -7.04 -4.36 -17.07
N VAL A 302 -7.76 -4.66 -15.99
CA VAL A 302 -7.61 -5.89 -15.20
C VAL A 302 -8.75 -6.83 -15.54
N GLU A 303 -8.42 -8.07 -15.89
CA GLU A 303 -9.39 -9.13 -16.11
C GLU A 303 -9.28 -10.19 -15.01
N VAL A 304 -10.43 -10.57 -14.43
CA VAL A 304 -10.54 -11.67 -13.47
C VAL A 304 -11.22 -12.83 -14.20
N LEU A 305 -10.50 -13.94 -14.32
CA LEU A 305 -10.93 -15.14 -15.04
C LEU A 305 -11.09 -16.31 -14.06
N LEU A 306 -12.12 -17.13 -14.23
CA LEU A 306 -12.26 -18.41 -13.52
C LEU A 306 -11.61 -19.55 -14.31
N SER A 307 -11.09 -20.55 -13.63
CA SER A 307 -10.70 -21.79 -14.31
C SER A 307 -11.93 -22.41 -14.99
N SER A 308 -11.77 -22.86 -16.23
CA SER A 308 -12.79 -23.66 -16.92
C SER A 308 -12.94 -25.06 -16.30
N LEU A 309 -11.94 -25.51 -15.54
CA LEU A 309 -11.98 -26.74 -14.76
C LEU A 309 -12.46 -26.41 -13.35
N SER A 310 -13.47 -27.15 -12.90
CA SER A 310 -13.94 -27.12 -11.52
C SER A 310 -13.45 -28.39 -10.83
N PRO A 311 -12.54 -28.29 -9.84
CA PRO A 311 -12.17 -29.43 -9.01
C PRO A 311 -13.41 -30.11 -8.44
N SER A 312 -13.39 -31.44 -8.43
CA SER A 312 -14.46 -32.21 -7.80
C SER A 312 -14.56 -31.84 -6.31
N PRO A 313 -15.77 -31.54 -5.77
CA PRO A 313 -15.92 -31.23 -4.36
C PRO A 313 -15.40 -32.36 -3.46
N LEU A 314 -14.57 -32.02 -2.48
CA LEU A 314 -14.00 -33.02 -1.59
C LEU A 314 -15.10 -33.61 -0.68
N PRO A 315 -15.26 -34.94 -0.60
CA PRO A 315 -16.37 -35.57 0.12
C PRO A 315 -16.21 -35.58 1.65
N ILE A 316 -15.51 -34.59 2.22
CA ILE A 316 -15.21 -34.47 3.66
C ILE A 316 -16.45 -34.24 4.55
N ASN A 317 -17.61 -33.95 3.94
CA ASN A 317 -18.91 -33.89 4.61
C ASN A 317 -19.61 -35.25 4.77
N LYS A 318 -19.07 -36.34 4.18
CA LYS A 318 -19.66 -37.67 4.32
C LYS A 318 -19.64 -38.11 5.79
N ALA A 319 -20.65 -38.88 6.19
CA ALA A 319 -20.70 -39.49 7.53
C ALA A 319 -19.57 -40.51 7.74
N ILE A 320 -19.24 -41.27 6.69
CA ILE A 320 -18.12 -42.20 6.64
C ILE A 320 -17.31 -41.86 5.41
N LEU A 321 -16.03 -41.58 5.60
CA LEU A 321 -15.08 -41.26 4.54
C LEU A 321 -14.10 -42.41 4.39
N THR A 322 -13.93 -42.90 3.16
CA THR A 322 -13.00 -43.99 2.83
C THR A 322 -11.87 -43.48 1.93
N HIS A 323 -10.83 -44.30 1.76
CA HIS A 323 -9.71 -43.97 0.88
C HIS A 323 -10.18 -43.79 -0.57
N ASP A 324 -10.96 -44.74 -1.10
CA ASP A 324 -11.50 -44.72 -2.46
C ASP A 324 -12.35 -43.47 -2.76
N ASP A 325 -13.05 -42.94 -1.74
CA ASP A 325 -13.82 -41.70 -1.88
C ASP A 325 -12.94 -40.49 -2.21
N LEU A 326 -11.66 -40.53 -1.83
CA LEU A 326 -10.73 -39.40 -1.91
C LEU A 326 -9.74 -39.49 -3.07
N VAL A 327 -9.48 -40.68 -3.62
CA VAL A 327 -8.45 -40.90 -4.66
C VAL A 327 -8.64 -39.96 -5.85
N GLU A 328 -9.78 -40.04 -6.54
CA GLU A 328 -10.02 -39.22 -7.73
C GLU A 328 -10.17 -37.72 -7.40
N PRO A 329 -10.94 -37.29 -6.38
CA PRO A 329 -11.05 -35.88 -6.04
C PRO A 329 -9.70 -35.22 -5.65
N ILE A 330 -8.86 -35.93 -4.89
CA ILE A 330 -7.54 -35.41 -4.52
C ILE A 330 -6.61 -35.37 -5.73
N LYS A 331 -6.58 -36.43 -6.55
CA LYS A 331 -5.76 -36.47 -7.76
C LYS A 331 -6.11 -35.33 -8.74
N ASP A 332 -7.41 -35.12 -8.97
CA ASP A 332 -7.94 -34.04 -9.82
C ASP A 332 -7.51 -32.66 -9.29
N LEU A 333 -7.80 -32.37 -8.02
CA LEU A 333 -7.43 -31.09 -7.40
C LEU A 333 -5.91 -30.87 -7.37
N PHE A 334 -5.13 -31.91 -7.03
CA PHE A 334 -3.67 -31.87 -7.04
C PHE A 334 -3.14 -31.53 -8.43
N GLY A 335 -3.67 -32.19 -9.45
CA GLY A 335 -3.23 -31.97 -10.82
C GLY A 335 -3.55 -30.57 -11.32
N GLN A 336 -4.70 -30.00 -10.94
CA GLN A 336 -5.07 -28.63 -11.27
C GLN A 336 -4.16 -27.61 -10.58
N ILE A 337 -3.98 -27.70 -9.25
CA ILE A 337 -3.10 -26.77 -8.52
C ILE A 337 -1.66 -26.87 -9.02
N LYS A 338 -1.15 -28.09 -9.27
CA LYS A 338 0.18 -28.28 -9.85
C LYS A 338 0.30 -27.62 -11.24
N SER A 339 -0.73 -27.72 -12.07
CA SER A 339 -0.75 -27.08 -13.39
C SER A 339 -0.59 -25.56 -13.30
N GLU A 340 -1.29 -24.93 -12.36
CA GLU A 340 -1.20 -23.47 -12.17
C GLU A 340 0.16 -23.05 -11.62
N ILE A 341 0.72 -23.78 -10.65
CA ILE A 341 2.08 -23.53 -10.15
C ILE A 341 3.10 -23.59 -11.30
N THR A 342 3.06 -24.64 -12.14
CA THR A 342 4.04 -24.72 -13.24
C THR A 342 3.78 -23.67 -14.33
N SER A 343 2.52 -23.27 -14.55
CA SER A 343 2.20 -22.22 -15.52
C SER A 343 2.81 -20.89 -15.09
N GLN A 344 2.83 -20.63 -13.78
CA GLN A 344 3.44 -19.46 -13.18
C GLN A 344 4.98 -19.53 -13.19
N GLU A 345 5.58 -20.71 -12.99
CA GLU A 345 7.03 -20.90 -13.19
C GLU A 345 7.45 -20.63 -14.64
N SER A 346 6.62 -21.02 -15.61
CA SER A 346 6.92 -20.85 -17.03
C SER A 346 6.87 -19.39 -17.47
N SER A 347 6.15 -18.51 -16.76
CA SER A 347 6.13 -17.06 -17.04
C SER A 347 7.35 -16.31 -16.52
N LEU A 348 8.23 -16.95 -15.74
CA LEU A 348 9.48 -16.35 -15.26
C LEU A 348 10.62 -16.37 -16.30
N TRP A 349 10.45 -17.09 -17.41
CA TRP A 349 11.44 -17.31 -18.47
C TRP A 349 10.87 -16.91 -19.83
#